data_AF-A0A356QY27-F1
#
_entry.id   AF-A0A356QY27-F1
#
_cell.length_a   1.000
_cell.length_b   1.000
_cell.length_c   1.000
_cell.angle_alpha   90.00
_cell.angle_beta   90.00
_cell.angle_gamma   90.00
#
_symmetry.space_group_name_H-M   'P 1'
#
loop_
_entity.id
_entity.type
_entity.pdbx_description
1 polymer ?
#
loop_
_entity_poly.entity_id
_entity_poly.type
_entity_poly.pdbx_seq_one_letter_code
_entity_poly.pdbx_strand_id
1 'polypeptide(L)' 'MGQKIHPNGFRLGVIRDWDAKWFATGRTYSRNLVADQTIRNFLRKRLANAAVSRIELVRAGETLNVTIHT' A
#
# COMPACT_ATOMS: atom_id res chain seq x y z
N MET A 1 0.56 13.29 -29.99
CA MET A 1 0.46 12.18 -29.02
C MET A 1 0.43 12.76 -27.61
N GLY A 2 -0.64 12.53 -26.84
CA GLY A 2 -0.84 13.12 -25.52
C GLY A 2 -0.34 12.24 -24.37
N GLN A 3 0.15 12.87 -23.31
CA GLN A 3 0.52 12.18 -22.07
C GLN A 3 -0.75 11.64 -21.39
N LYS A 4 -0.80 10.34 -21.11
CA LYS A 4 -1.93 9.69 -20.43
C LYS A 4 -1.68 9.63 -18.93
N ILE A 5 -2.71 9.97 -18.15
CA ILE A 5 -2.68 9.88 -16.69
C ILE A 5 -2.74 8.43 -16.20
N HIS A 6 -2.16 8.16 -15.02
CA HIS A 6 -2.25 6.84 -14.41
C HIS A 6 -3.69 6.54 -13.96
N PRO A 7 -4.34 5.49 -14.49
CA PRO A 7 -5.76 5.22 -14.28
C PRO A 7 -6.12 4.93 -12.82
N ASN A 8 -5.22 4.32 -12.04
CA ASN A 8 -5.48 4.02 -10.63
C ASN A 8 -5.40 5.27 -9.76
N GLY A 9 -4.49 6.19 -10.08
CA GLY A 9 -4.33 7.44 -9.34
C GLY A 9 -5.49 8.39 -9.62
N PHE A 10 -5.93 8.45 -10.87
CA PHE A 10 -7.07 9.28 -11.28
C PHE A 10 -8.40 8.87 -10.62
N ARG A 11 -8.55 7.59 -10.23
CA ARG A 11 -9.79 7.05 -9.63
C ARG A 11 -9.75 6.97 -8.10
N LEU A 12 -8.63 7.36 -7.51
CA LEU A 12 -8.37 7.21 -6.09
C LEU A 12 -9.24 8.19 -5.28
N GLY A 13 -9.99 7.68 -4.31
CA GLY A 13 -10.95 8.47 -3.53
C GLY A 13 -12.32 8.69 -4.21
N VAL A 14 -12.52 8.20 -5.44
CA VAL A 14 -13.82 8.26 -6.14
C VAL A 14 -14.43 6.86 -6.24
N ILE A 15 -13.75 5.95 -6.94
CA ILE A 15 -14.19 4.55 -7.10
C ILE A 15 -13.14 3.53 -6.65
N ARG A 16 -11.90 3.97 -6.40
CA ARG A 16 -10.82 3.12 -5.93
C ARG A 16 -10.29 3.61 -4.59
N ASP A 17 -10.08 2.67 -3.69
CA ASP A 17 -9.56 2.91 -2.36
C ASP A 17 -8.03 2.84 -2.29
N TRP A 18 -7.48 3.40 -1.21
CA TRP A 18 -6.06 3.31 -0.89
C TRP A 18 -5.64 1.89 -0.50
N ASP A 19 -4.46 1.48 -0.97
CA ASP A 19 -3.84 0.21 -0.55
C ASP A 19 -3.24 0.31 0.88
N ALA A 20 -2.89 1.51 1.34
CA ALA A 20 -2.49 1.75 2.72
C ALA A 20 -3.44 2.76 3.37
N LYS A 21 -4.14 2.32 4.41
CA LYS A 21 -5.13 3.12 5.15
C LYS A 21 -4.64 3.30 6.57
N TRP A 22 -3.97 4.43 6.82
CA TRP A 22 -3.53 4.83 8.15
C TRP A 22 -3.23 6.32 8.17
N PHE A 23 -3.11 6.89 9.37
CA PHE A 23 -2.80 8.28 9.58
C PHE A 23 -1.56 8.42 10.47
N ALA A 24 -0.68 9.37 10.15
CA ALA A 24 0.49 9.72 10.96
C ALA A 24 0.91 11.15 10.65
N THR A 25 1.57 11.82 11.59
CA THR A 25 1.96 13.24 11.46
C THR A 25 3.48 13.43 11.46
N GLY A 26 3.94 14.39 10.64
CA GLY A 26 5.35 14.81 10.59
C GLY A 26 6.32 13.65 10.33
N ARG A 27 7.35 13.53 11.19
CA ARG A 27 8.43 12.54 11.02
C ARG A 27 7.97 11.09 11.11
N THR A 28 6.88 10.82 11.82
CA THR A 28 6.32 9.46 11.95
C THR A 28 5.76 8.95 10.62
N TYR A 29 5.20 9.84 9.80
CA TYR A 29 4.70 9.50 8.45
C TYR A 29 5.80 8.94 7.56
N SER A 30 6.93 9.66 7.46
CA SER A 30 8.06 9.24 6.63
C SER A 30 8.63 7.89 7.09
N ARG A 31 8.78 7.69 8.41
CA ARG A 31 9.26 6.43 8.98
C ARG A 31 8.31 5.27 8.66
N ASN A 32 7.00 5.48 8.81
CA ASN A 32 5.99 4.46 8.53
C ASN A 32 5.92 4.11 7.05
N LEU A 33 6.05 5.11 6.16
CA LEU A 33 6.06 4.90 4.72
C LEU A 33 7.24 4.04 4.26
N VAL A 34 8.45 4.30 4.78
CA VAL A 34 9.64 3.50 4.46
C VAL A 34 9.50 2.07 4.99
N ALA A 35 8.96 1.91 6.19
CA ALA A 35 8.68 0.59 6.77
C ALA A 35 7.67 -0.19 5.91
N ASP A 36 6.56 0.44 5.50
CA ASP A 36 5.55 -0.16 4.63
C ASP A 36 6.13 -0.63 3.30
N GLN A 37 6.98 0.19 2.67
CA GLN A 37 7.62 -0.17 1.40
C GLN A 37 8.55 -1.38 1.56
N THR A 38 9.30 -1.43 2.66
CA THR A 38 10.17 -2.57 2.99
C THR A 38 9.37 -3.85 3.18
N ILE A 39 8.25 -3.77 3.91
CA ILE A 39 7.35 -4.91 4.15
C ILE A 39 6.74 -5.42 2.84
N ARG A 40 6.24 -4.51 1.97
CA ARG A 40 5.68 -4.91 0.67
C ARG A 40 6.71 -5.61 -0.21
N ASN A 41 7.94 -5.10 -0.25
CA ASN A 41 9.01 -5.70 -1.02
C ASN A 41 9.38 -7.08 -0.50
N PHE A 42 9.44 -7.25 0.83
CA PHE A 42 9.70 -8.54 1.45
C PHE A 42 8.60 -9.57 1.15
N LEU A 43 7.32 -9.17 1.31
CA LEU A 43 6.18 -10.05 1.05
C LEU A 43 6.08 -10.45 -0.42
N ARG A 44 6.28 -9.52 -1.36
CA ARG A 44 6.28 -9.82 -2.79
C ARG A 44 7.36 -10.83 -3.19
N LYS A 45 8.55 -10.73 -2.59
CA LYS A 45 9.64 -11.70 -2.83
C LYS A 45 9.31 -13.07 -2.25
N ARG A 46 8.81 -13.11 -1.02
CA ARG A 46 8.51 -14.37 -0.31
C ARG A 46 7.31 -15.10 -0.89
N LEU A 47 6.31 -14.37 -1.39
CA LEU A 47 5.05 -14.91 -1.91
C LEU A 47 4.98 -14.87 -3.44
N ALA A 48 6.13 -14.86 -4.12
CA ALA A 48 6.19 -14.80 -5.59
C ALA A 48 5.42 -15.95 -6.26
N ASN A 49 5.40 -17.12 -5.64
CA ASN A 49 4.70 -18.31 -6.17
C ASN A 49 3.23 -18.39 -5.75
N ALA A 50 2.76 -17.46 -4.91
CA ALA A 50 1.41 -17.47 -4.34
C ALA A 50 0.47 -16.50 -5.05
N ALA A 51 0.74 -16.12 -6.31
CA ALA A 51 -0.15 -15.31 -7.17
C ALA A 51 -0.76 -14.05 -6.50
N VAL A 52 -0.01 -13.37 -5.64
CA VAL A 52 -0.52 -12.21 -4.88
C VAL A 52 -0.89 -11.04 -5.79
N SER A 53 -2.16 -10.63 -5.76
CA SER A 53 -2.70 -9.54 -6.59
C SER A 53 -2.58 -8.17 -5.92
N ARG A 54 -2.87 -8.08 -4.61
CA ARG A 54 -2.90 -6.83 -3.86
C ARG A 54 -2.49 -7.06 -2.40
N ILE A 55 -1.81 -6.08 -1.82
CA ILE A 55 -1.44 -6.06 -0.40
C ILE A 55 -2.02 -4.79 0.19
N GLU A 56 -2.92 -4.94 1.16
CA GLU A 56 -3.49 -3.83 1.90
C GLU A 56 -2.87 -3.72 3.29
N LEU A 57 -2.55 -2.49 3.70
CA LEU A 57 -1.93 -2.19 4.98
C LEU A 57 -2.82 -1.25 5.78
N VAL A 58 -3.25 -1.67 6.96
CA VAL A 58 -4.02 -0.83 7.89
C VAL A 58 -3.25 -0.73 9.19
N ARG A 59 -3.06 0.48 9.71
CA ARG A 59 -2.45 0.69 11.03
C ARG A 59 -3.47 1.21 12.02
N ALA A 60 -3.59 0.53 13.15
CA ALA A 60 -4.38 0.96 14.29
C ALA A 60 -3.43 1.19 15.47
N GLY A 61 -2.97 2.44 15.63
CA GLY A 61 -1.94 2.80 16.61
C GLY A 61 -0.62 2.07 16.35
N GLU A 62 -0.22 1.22 17.30
CA GLU A 62 1.02 0.43 17.23
C GLU A 62 0.89 -0.86 16.42
N THR A 63 -0.34 -1.29 16.11
CA THR A 63 -0.59 -2.53 15.37
C THR A 63 -0.63 -2.30 13.87
N LEU A 64 -0.07 -3.26 13.11
CA LEU A 64 -0.11 -3.29 11.65
C LEU A 64 -0.87 -4.53 11.18
N ASN A 65 -2.00 -4.30 10.53
CA ASN A 65 -2.79 -5.34 9.88
C ASN A 65 -2.41 -5.38 8.40
N VAL A 66 -2.01 -6.57 7.95
CA VAL A 66 -1.62 -6.84 6.56
C VAL A 66 -2.64 -7.81 5.96
N THR A 67 -3.38 -7.35 4.95
CA THR A 67 -4.33 -8.19 4.21
C THR A 67 -3.76 -8.50 2.84
N ILE A 68 -3.66 -9.80 2.51
CA ILE A 68 -3.11 -10.28 1.25
C ILE A 68 -4.27 -10.81 0.41
N HIS A 69 -4.42 -10.24 -0.78
CA HIS A 69 -5.38 -10.70 -1.78
C HIS A 69 -4.62 -11.56 -2.78
N THR A 70 -5.01 -12.83 -2.90
CA THR A 70 -4.45 -13.83 -3.81
C THR A 70 -5.53 -14.45 -4.67
#